data_AF-A0A7C7UKQ8-F1
#
_entry.id   AF-A0A7C7UKQ8-F1
#
_cell.length_a   1.000
_cell.length_b   1.000
_cell.length_c   1.000
_cell.angle_alpha   90.00
_cell.angle_beta   90.00
_cell.angle_gamma   90.00
#
_symmetry.space_group_name_H-M   'P 1'
#
loop_
_entity.id
_entity.type
_entity.pdbx_description
1 polymer ?
#
loop_
_entity_poly.entity_id
_entity_poly.type
_entity_poly.pdbx_seq_one_letter_code
_entity_poly.pdbx_strand_id
1 'polypeptide(L)'
;MMKEELIKAEKWLRENLLAQELLKRSHLKEKTLKAMLMHSWSENTTFEDIAKRLKIQQPGAWKLWNRGREAIMHSFYTIELAIYAGVLEAETAEVLIDDLLDYTSLARGEGNVDELRDRIERRMVQLAKETSKRK
;
A
#
# COMPACT_ATOMS: atom_id res chain seq x y z
N MET A 1 21.27 -4.86 12.70
CA MET A 1 19.99 -4.13 12.80
C MET A 1 19.51 -3.58 11.45
N MET A 2 20.15 -2.60 10.79
CA MET A 2 19.64 -2.00 9.53
C MET A 2 19.39 -2.99 8.36
N LYS A 3 20.15 -4.09 8.28
CA LYS A 3 19.92 -5.14 7.27
C LYS A 3 18.62 -5.92 7.49
N GLU A 4 18.17 -6.08 8.73
CA GLU A 4 17.00 -6.91 9.06
C GLU A 4 15.69 -6.21 8.69
N GLU A 5 15.60 -4.90 8.88
CA GLU A 5 14.42 -4.11 8.53
C GLU A 5 14.19 -4.03 7.02
N LEU A 6 15.28 -3.93 6.24
CA LEU A 6 15.21 -3.99 4.77
C LEU A 6 14.80 -5.38 4.26
N ILE A 7 15.26 -6.45 4.92
CA ILE A 7 14.86 -7.83 4.60
C ILE A 7 13.39 -8.05 4.98
N LYS A 8 12.91 -7.44 6.08
CA LYS A 8 11.53 -7.53 6.55
C LYS A 8 10.54 -7.05 5.49
N ALA A 9 10.80 -5.93 4.81
CA ALA A 9 9.93 -5.41 3.75
C ALA A 9 9.75 -6.39 2.59
N GLU A 10 10.84 -7.00 2.12
CA GLU A 10 10.79 -7.96 1.01
C GLU A 10 10.17 -9.29 1.43
N LYS A 11 10.51 -9.77 2.62
CA LYS A 11 9.94 -10.99 3.19
C LYS A 11 8.44 -10.85 3.36
N TRP A 12 7.99 -9.72 3.94
CA TRP A 12 6.58 -9.42 4.14
C TRP A 12 5.82 -9.39 2.81
N LEU A 13 6.33 -8.71 1.77
CA LEU A 13 5.65 -8.67 0.48
C LEU A 13 5.59 -10.05 -0.20
N ARG A 14 6.60 -10.90 0.01
CA ARG A 14 6.62 -12.27 -0.52
C ARG A 14 5.66 -13.20 0.20
N GLU A 15 5.45 -13.00 1.50
CA GLU A 15 4.65 -13.91 2.35
C GLU A 15 3.21 -13.44 2.52
N ASN A 16 2.93 -12.15 2.30
CA ASN A 16 1.58 -11.59 2.40
C ASN A 16 0.83 -11.68 1.06
N LEU A 17 -0.04 -12.69 0.93
CA LEU A 17 -0.82 -12.95 -0.28
C LEU A 17 -1.78 -11.81 -0.63
N LEU A 18 -2.39 -11.17 0.38
CA LEU A 18 -3.25 -10.01 0.16
C LEU A 18 -2.47 -8.86 -0.49
N ALA A 19 -1.31 -8.52 0.07
CA ALA A 19 -0.47 -7.43 -0.43
C ALA A 19 -0.04 -7.68 -1.88
N GLN A 20 0.23 -8.94 -2.25
CA GLN A 20 0.52 -9.31 -3.64
C GLN A 20 -0.68 -9.11 -4.56
N GLU A 21 -1.87 -9.52 -4.13
CA GLU A 21 -3.08 -9.37 -4.94
C GLU A 21 -3.47 -7.90 -5.11
N LEU A 22 -3.38 -7.12 -4.04
CA LEU A 22 -3.56 -5.66 -4.09
C LEU A 22 -2.53 -5.01 -5.01
N LEU A 23 -1.26 -5.39 -4.90
CA LEU A 23 -0.20 -4.86 -5.76
C LEU A 23 -0.48 -5.13 -7.25
N LYS A 24 -0.92 -6.34 -7.62
CA LYS A 24 -1.27 -6.69 -9.01
C LYS A 24 -2.40 -5.82 -9.60
N ARG A 25 -3.32 -5.37 -8.75
CA ARG A 25 -4.49 -4.56 -9.16
C ARG A 25 -4.23 -3.05 -9.04
N SER A 26 -3.22 -2.67 -8.25
CA SER A 26 -2.80 -1.30 -8.11
C SER A 26 -2.00 -0.80 -9.32
N HIS A 27 -1.82 0.52 -9.40
CA HIS A 27 -0.89 1.13 -10.37
C HIS A 27 0.58 1.10 -9.91
N LEU A 28 0.89 0.48 -8.76
CA LEU A 28 2.26 0.40 -8.23
C LEU A 28 3.03 -0.78 -8.83
N LYS A 29 4.34 -0.58 -8.99
CA LYS A 29 5.28 -1.67 -9.32
C LYS A 29 5.89 -2.24 -8.05
N GLU A 30 6.23 -3.53 -8.07
CA GLU A 30 6.81 -4.21 -6.90
C GLU A 30 8.06 -3.50 -6.34
N LYS A 31 9.00 -3.10 -7.21
CA LYS A 31 10.20 -2.36 -6.80
C LYS A 31 9.88 -0.99 -6.18
N THR A 32 8.81 -0.35 -6.66
CA THR A 32 8.32 0.92 -6.10
C THR A 32 7.79 0.69 -4.69
N LEU A 33 6.89 -0.29 -4.50
CA LEU A 33 6.35 -0.63 -3.19
C LEU A 33 7.45 -1.03 -2.20
N LYS A 34 8.42 -1.84 -2.61
CA LYS A 34 9.57 -2.21 -1.77
C LYS A 34 10.36 -0.99 -1.29
N ALA A 35 10.66 -0.05 -2.18
CA ALA A 35 11.36 1.18 -1.79
C ALA A 35 10.56 2.02 -0.79
N MET A 36 9.23 2.08 -0.95
CA MET A 36 8.34 2.76 0.01
C MET A 36 8.35 2.08 1.38
N LEU A 37 8.16 0.76 1.43
CA LEU A 37 8.13 0.00 2.69
C LEU A 37 9.47 0.11 3.44
N MET A 38 10.59 0.00 2.73
CA MET A 38 11.93 0.14 3.33
C MET A 38 12.14 1.52 3.97
N HIS A 39 11.66 2.58 3.32
CA HIS A 39 11.75 3.95 3.86
C HIS A 39 10.75 4.20 4.99
N SER A 40 9.52 3.69 4.89
CA SER A 40 8.44 3.99 5.85
C SER A 40 8.50 3.16 7.12
N TRP A 41 9.10 1.97 7.10
CA TRP A 41 9.15 1.07 8.27
C TRP A 41 10.42 1.19 9.10
N SER A 42 11.36 2.04 8.68
CA SER A 42 12.65 2.20 9.34
C SER A 42 12.96 3.68 9.45
N GLU A 43 13.03 4.22 10.66
CA GLU A 43 13.23 5.66 10.89
C GLU A 43 14.58 6.17 10.38
N ASN A 44 15.58 5.29 10.24
CA ASN A 44 16.96 5.64 9.89
C ASN A 44 17.42 5.10 8.53
N THR A 45 16.53 4.53 7.72
CA THR A 45 16.90 3.98 6.41
C THR A 45 17.14 5.11 5.41
N THR A 46 18.35 5.18 4.85
CA THR A 46 18.68 6.18 3.82
C THR A 46 18.39 5.65 2.42
N PHE A 47 18.29 6.55 1.43
CA PHE A 47 18.20 6.13 0.02
C PHE A 47 19.46 5.40 -0.47
N GLU A 48 20.62 5.58 0.16
CA GLU A 48 21.81 4.82 -0.15
C GLU A 48 21.66 3.35 0.27
N ASP A 49 21.06 3.10 1.43
CA ASP A 49 20.80 1.74 1.93
C ASP A 49 19.77 1.01 1.05
N ILE A 50 18.70 1.71 0.68
CA ILE A 50 17.69 1.20 -0.26
C ILE A 50 18.34 0.88 -1.62
N ALA A 51 19.21 1.75 -2.11
CA ALA A 51 19.90 1.57 -3.39
C ALA A 51 20.83 0.35 -3.36
N LYS A 52 21.63 0.20 -2.29
CA LYS A 52 22.47 -0.98 -2.07
C LYS A 52 21.62 -2.26 -2.04
N ARG A 53 20.48 -2.25 -1.34
CA ARG A 53 19.60 -3.42 -1.24
C ARG A 53 18.96 -3.80 -2.58
N LEU A 54 18.42 -2.81 -3.29
CA LEU A 54 17.76 -3.01 -4.59
C LEU A 54 18.73 -3.15 -5.76
N LYS A 55 20.05 -3.07 -5.51
CA LYS A 55 21.13 -3.12 -6.51
C LYS A 55 20.96 -2.07 -7.61
N ILE A 56 20.69 -0.83 -7.19
CA ILE A 56 20.52 0.33 -8.07
C ILE A 56 21.39 1.49 -7.58
N GLN A 57 21.44 2.58 -8.33
CA GLN A 57 22.08 3.82 -7.88
C GLN A 57 21.18 4.60 -6.91
N GLN A 58 21.79 5.39 -6.02
CA GLN A 58 21.09 6.18 -4.99
C GLN A 58 19.99 7.10 -5.56
N PRO A 59 20.18 7.83 -6.68
CA PRO A 59 19.10 8.60 -7.30
C PRO A 59 17.93 7.73 -7.78
N GLY A 60 18.21 6.48 -8.16
CA GLY A 60 17.20 5.50 -8.55
C GLY A 60 16.30 5.08 -7.39
N ALA A 61 16.86 4.94 -6.17
CA ALA A 61 16.09 4.62 -4.97
C ALA A 61 15.13 5.75 -4.60
N TRP A 62 15.62 6.99 -4.60
CA TRP A 62 14.78 8.18 -4.40
C TRP A 62 13.67 8.25 -5.46
N LYS A 63 14.00 8.04 -6.74
CA LYS A 63 13.02 8.06 -7.83
C LYS A 63 11.94 7.00 -7.70
N LEU A 64 12.30 5.79 -7.24
CA LEU A 64 11.32 4.74 -6.97
C LEU A 64 10.39 5.14 -5.82
N TRP A 65 10.93 5.61 -4.71
CA TRP A 65 10.13 6.07 -3.57
C TRP A 65 9.20 7.23 -3.98
N ASN A 66 9.71 8.24 -4.68
CA ASN A 66 8.95 9.41 -5.09
C ASN A 66 7.81 9.05 -6.06
N ARG A 67 8.07 8.16 -7.04
CA ARG A 67 7.02 7.63 -7.93
C ARG A 67 5.90 6.92 -7.17
N GLY A 68 6.25 6.21 -6.10
CA GLY A 68 5.26 5.58 -5.24
C GLY A 68 4.38 6.59 -4.53
N ARG A 69 4.99 7.64 -3.96
CA ARG A 69 4.27 8.77 -3.37
C ARG A 69 3.34 9.47 -4.38
N GLU A 70 3.85 9.75 -5.58
CA GLU A 70 3.06 10.36 -6.66
C GLU A 70 1.88 9.49 -7.08
N ALA A 71 2.07 8.16 -7.17
CA ALA A 71 0.99 7.24 -7.51
C ALA A 71 -0.12 7.22 -6.44
N ILE A 72 0.22 7.31 -5.15
CA ILE A 72 -0.77 7.46 -4.07
C ILE A 72 -1.55 8.78 -4.25
N MET A 73 -0.84 9.89 -4.47
CA MET A 73 -1.48 11.20 -4.66
C MET A 73 -2.40 11.23 -5.89
N HIS A 74 -1.96 10.65 -7.02
CA HIS A 74 -2.80 10.54 -8.21
C HIS A 74 -4.04 9.68 -7.98
N SER A 75 -3.90 8.58 -7.24
CA SER A 75 -5.04 7.73 -6.88
C SER A 75 -6.04 8.49 -6.00
N PHE A 76 -5.56 9.27 -5.03
CA PHE A 76 -6.40 10.16 -4.22
C PHE A 76 -7.17 11.16 -5.10
N TYR A 77 -6.49 11.91 -5.98
CA TYR A 77 -7.18 12.86 -6.86
C TYR A 77 -8.13 12.20 -7.85
N THR A 78 -7.88 10.94 -8.23
CA THR A 78 -8.79 10.17 -9.09
C THR A 78 -10.07 9.81 -8.36
N ILE A 79 -9.98 9.43 -7.08
CA ILE A 79 -11.15 9.20 -6.22
C ILE A 79 -11.94 10.50 -6.03
N GLU A 80 -11.26 11.61 -5.69
CA GLU A 80 -11.90 12.92 -5.54
C GLU A 80 -12.63 13.35 -6.82
N LEU A 81 -12.01 13.15 -7.99
CA LEU A 81 -12.64 13.43 -9.28
C LEU A 81 -13.88 12.55 -9.51
N ALA A 82 -13.82 11.27 -9.14
CA ALA A 82 -14.95 10.36 -9.27
C ALA A 82 -16.13 10.76 -8.38
N ILE A 83 -15.86 11.23 -7.16
CA ILE A 83 -16.84 11.80 -6.24
C ILE A 83 -17.45 13.07 -6.84
N TYR A 84 -16.60 14.02 -7.25
CA TYR A 84 -17.03 15.29 -7.82
C TYR A 84 -17.90 15.10 -9.08
N ALA A 85 -17.55 14.12 -9.92
CA ALA A 85 -18.30 13.80 -11.13
C ALA A 85 -19.55 12.92 -10.88
N GLY A 86 -19.77 12.44 -9.65
CA GLY A 86 -20.90 11.57 -9.32
C GLY A 86 -20.84 10.17 -9.96
N VAL A 87 -19.64 9.66 -10.23
CA VAL A 87 -19.42 8.35 -10.89
C VAL A 87 -18.87 7.27 -9.95
N LEU A 88 -18.63 7.60 -8.68
CA LEU A 88 -18.24 6.63 -7.66
C LEU A 88 -19.47 5.91 -7.11
N GLU A 89 -19.45 4.57 -7.09
CA GLU A 89 -20.50 3.76 -6.47
C GLU A 89 -20.57 4.00 -4.95
N ALA A 90 -21.79 4.10 -4.39
CA ALA A 90 -22.01 4.43 -2.98
C ALA A 90 -21.37 3.38 -2.05
N GLU A 91 -21.50 2.11 -2.40
CA GLU A 91 -20.92 0.98 -1.66
C GLU A 91 -19.39 1.06 -1.63
N THR A 92 -18.76 1.54 -2.72
CA THR A 92 -17.31 1.76 -2.77
C THR A 92 -16.91 2.92 -1.85
N ALA A 93 -17.71 3.99 -1.80
CA ALA A 93 -17.47 5.12 -0.92
C ALA A 93 -17.58 4.74 0.57
N GLU A 94 -18.61 3.98 0.95
CA GLU A 94 -18.79 3.47 2.32
C GLU A 94 -17.58 2.65 2.79
N VAL A 95 -17.11 1.72 1.95
CA VAL A 95 -15.93 0.91 2.23
C VAL A 95 -14.67 1.77 2.42
N LEU A 96 -14.48 2.80 1.59
CA LEU A 96 -13.34 3.71 1.70
C LEU A 96 -13.41 4.52 3.00
N ILE A 97 -14.59 4.97 3.41
CA ILE A 97 -14.79 5.72 4.65
C ILE A 97 -14.39 4.86 5.85
N ASP A 98 -14.88 3.63 5.93
CA ASP A 98 -14.57 2.71 7.04
C ASP A 98 -13.06 2.46 7.16
N ASP A 99 -12.37 2.23 6.04
CA ASP A 99 -10.92 2.02 6.03
C ASP A 99 -10.14 3.26 6.45
N LEU A 100 -10.56 4.44 6.00
CA LEU A 100 -9.91 5.69 6.35
C LEU A 100 -10.13 6.04 7.82
N LEU A 101 -11.32 5.80 8.38
CA LEU A 101 -11.60 6.00 9.81
C LEU A 101 -10.68 5.14 10.66
N ASP A 102 -10.61 3.83 10.41
CA ASP A 102 -9.70 2.93 11.13
C ASP A 102 -8.24 3.36 11.01
N TYR A 103 -7.80 3.70 9.80
CA TYR A 103 -6.42 4.16 9.58
C TYR A 103 -6.13 5.44 10.36
N THR A 104 -7.08 6.39 10.43
CA THR A 104 -6.90 7.61 11.21
C THR A 104 -6.85 7.35 12.71
N SER A 105 -7.65 6.42 13.24
CA SER A 105 -7.57 5.96 14.64
C SER A 105 -6.21 5.32 14.92
N LEU A 106 -5.72 4.49 14.00
CA LEU A 106 -4.37 3.90 14.09
C LEU A 106 -3.27 4.95 14.11
N ALA A 107 -3.33 5.93 13.20
CA ALA A 107 -2.34 7.01 13.12
C ALA A 107 -2.33 7.89 14.38
N ARG A 108 -3.43 7.92 15.14
CA ARG A 108 -3.55 8.61 16.44
C ARG A 108 -3.12 7.76 17.63
N GLY A 109 -2.77 6.48 17.41
CA GLY A 109 -2.39 5.54 18.47
C GLY A 109 -3.56 4.89 19.20
N GLU A 110 -4.79 5.02 18.67
CA GLU A 110 -6.03 4.56 19.32
C GLU A 110 -6.57 3.24 18.72
N GLY A 111 -5.95 2.71 17.66
CA GLY A 111 -6.45 1.54 16.92
C GLY A 111 -5.54 0.30 16.95
N ASN A 112 -6.03 -0.83 16.43
CA ASN A 112 -5.29 -2.08 16.28
C ASN A 112 -4.98 -2.41 14.81
N VAL A 113 -3.68 -2.46 14.47
CA VAL A 113 -3.23 -2.63 13.07
C VAL A 113 -3.59 -4.00 12.51
N ASP A 114 -3.66 -5.01 13.37
CA ASP A 114 -4.00 -6.38 12.97
C ASP A 114 -5.51 -6.49 12.70
N GLU A 115 -6.37 -5.77 13.44
CA GLU A 115 -7.80 -5.69 13.16
C GLU A 115 -8.10 -5.01 11.82
N LEU A 116 -7.44 -3.88 11.52
CA LEU A 116 -7.57 -3.23 10.21
C LEU A 116 -7.17 -4.18 9.08
N ARG A 117 -6.04 -4.88 9.23
CA ARG A 117 -5.55 -5.84 8.23
C ARG A 117 -6.53 -6.99 8.02
N ASP A 118 -7.01 -7.60 9.11
CA ASP A 118 -8.00 -8.67 9.08
C ASP A 118 -9.27 -8.26 8.33
N ARG A 119 -9.75 -7.03 8.57
CA ARG A 119 -10.95 -6.52 7.91
C ARG A 119 -10.75 -6.34 6.41
N ILE A 120 -9.62 -5.74 6.00
CA ILE A 120 -9.25 -5.59 4.59
C ILE A 120 -9.12 -6.97 3.93
N GLU A 121 -8.47 -7.94 4.60
CA GLU A 121 -8.31 -9.31 4.10
C GLU A 121 -9.67 -9.98 3.85
N ARG A 122 -10.57 -9.96 4.83
CA ARG A 122 -11.91 -10.55 4.70
C ARG A 122 -12.68 -9.95 3.53
N ARG A 123 -12.66 -8.61 3.41
CA ARG A 123 -13.35 -7.90 2.32
C ARG A 123 -12.78 -8.29 0.95
N MET A 124 -11.45 -8.34 0.81
CA MET A 124 -10.83 -8.69 -0.47
C MET A 124 -11.08 -10.15 -0.87
N VAL A 125 -11.15 -11.08 0.09
CA VAL A 125 -11.59 -12.46 -0.16
C VAL A 125 -13.03 -12.49 -0.68
N GLN A 126 -13.92 -11.68 -0.12
CA GLN A 126 -15.32 -11.61 -0.55
C GLN A 126 -15.45 -11.04 -1.97
N LEU A 127 -14.77 -9.92 -2.26
CA LEU A 127 -14.74 -9.33 -3.60
C LEU A 127 -14.17 -10.29 -4.66
N ALA A 128 -13.13 -11.05 -4.31
CA ALA A 128 -12.58 -12.06 -5.21
C ALA A 128 -13.60 -13.18 -5.54
N LYS A 129 -14.36 -13.64 -4.54
CA LYS A 129 -15.44 -14.63 -4.72
C LYS A 129 -16.57 -14.10 -5.60
N GLU A 130 -16.96 -12.85 -5.42
CA GLU A 130 -18.02 -12.21 -6.22
C GLU A 130 -17.60 -11.99 -7.67
N THR A 131 -16.35 -11.57 -7.89
CA THR A 131 -15.78 -11.40 -9.25
C THR A 131 -15.67 -12.74 -9.99
N SER A 132 -15.38 -13.83 -9.26
CA SER A 132 -15.33 -15.19 -9.80
C SER A 132 -16.70 -15.74 -10.19
N LYS A 133 -17.78 -15.31 -9.53
CA LYS A 133 -19.16 -15.75 -9.85
C LYS A 133 -19.77 -15.03 -11.04
N ARG A 134 -19.20 -13.88 -11.43
CA ARG A 134 -19.64 -13.05 -12.57
C ARG A 134 -18.91 -13.40 -13.88
N LYS A 135 -17.98 -14.36 -13.86
CA LYS A 135 -17.29 -14.92 -15.03
C LYS A 135 -17.88 -16.27 -15.40
#